data_AF-W7LE88-F1
#
_entry.id   AF-W7LE88-F1
#
_cell.length_a   1.000
_cell.length_b   1.000
_cell.length_c   1.000
_cell.angle_alpha   90.00
_cell.angle_beta   90.00
_cell.angle_gamma   90.00
#
_symmetry.space_group_name_H-M   'P 1'
#
loop_
_entity.id
_entity.type
_entity.pdbx_description
1 polymer ?
#
loop_
_entity_poly.entity_id
_entity_poly.type
_entity_poly.pdbx_seq_one_letter_code
_entity_poly.pdbx_strand_id
1 'polypeptide(L)'
;MKQSLSLAARAGPRILSSAAVTRPTSFGALRLSQQSVRCASGSSSDLKKTPLYDFHVANGGKLVPFASYSLPVQYSNLSLAQSHHFTREHASLFDVSHMVQHIFKGKDAAAFLEKLTPSDWTNQGVMQSKLTTFLWPGTGGIVDDSVVTRLGEDTYYVVTNGACLDKDTKYLDEELGKFGGDVQWSRLDNSGLVALQGPQSAEVLNEVLASDVDLSKLYFGNAVWAELKLADGSKTHPVLISRGGYTGEDGFEISFNGKEYPAFETTTPAIQALLSKAGPERLQLAGLGARDSLRLEAGMCLYGHDLDDTTTPVEAGLSWIIPPARRETGGFHGAETIIPQLTPKSKGGSGVTRRRIGLFVDGAPAREGAEIHKDGEKIGVITSGVPSPTLGRNIAMGYIKSGNQKAGTEVDVVVRGKARKGTVTKMPFIQTKYWKGTAPA
;
A
#
# COMPACT_ATOMS: atom_id res chain seq x y z
N MET A 1 19.18 -47.27 -59.71
CA MET A 1 18.96 -48.67 -59.30
C MET A 1 17.50 -48.81 -58.90
N LYS A 2 16.74 -49.64 -59.64
CA LYS A 2 15.43 -50.27 -59.36
C LYS A 2 14.29 -49.37 -58.83
N GLN A 3 13.33 -49.01 -59.68
CA GLN A 3 12.05 -49.75 -59.98
C GLN A 3 11.02 -49.58 -58.85
N SER A 4 9.72 -49.35 -59.05
CA SER A 4 8.87 -49.18 -60.24
C SER A 4 7.40 -49.10 -59.78
N LEU A 5 6.56 -48.37 -60.53
CA LEU A 5 5.13 -48.63 -60.81
C LEU A 5 4.09 -48.48 -59.66
N SER A 6 2.84 -48.04 -59.86
CA SER A 6 2.14 -47.39 -60.97
C SER A 6 0.65 -47.22 -60.63
N LEU A 7 0.04 -46.16 -61.19
CA LEU A 7 -1.32 -46.09 -61.78
C LEU A 7 -2.55 -46.23 -60.84
N ALA A 8 -3.69 -45.56 -61.05
CA ALA A 8 -4.23 -44.75 -62.17
C ALA A 8 -5.37 -43.84 -61.64
N ALA A 9 -5.57 -42.63 -62.18
CA ALA A 9 -6.63 -42.25 -63.15
C ALA A 9 -8.05 -42.14 -62.53
N ARG A 10 -8.96 -41.20 -62.82
CA ARG A 10 -9.24 -40.10 -63.78
C ARG A 10 -10.47 -39.37 -63.13
N ALA A 11 -10.88 -38.13 -63.36
CA ALA A 11 -11.08 -37.36 -64.59
C ALA A 11 -11.33 -35.87 -64.22
N GLY A 12 -10.98 -34.93 -65.12
CA GLY A 12 -11.43 -33.52 -65.08
C GLY A 12 -12.82 -33.33 -65.72
N PRO A 13 -13.18 -32.15 -66.28
CA PRO A 13 -12.47 -30.86 -66.30
C PRO A 13 -13.35 -29.60 -66.00
N ARG A 14 -12.65 -28.47 -65.79
CA ARG A 14 -12.85 -27.05 -66.20
C ARG A 14 -14.27 -26.58 -66.62
N ILE A 15 -14.72 -25.34 -66.33
CA ILE A 15 -14.38 -24.08 -67.07
C ILE A 15 -15.16 -22.87 -66.46
N LEU A 16 -14.47 -21.71 -66.30
CA LEU A 16 -14.81 -20.25 -66.40
C LEU A 16 -16.12 -19.70 -65.77
N SER A 17 -16.25 -18.46 -65.24
CA SER A 17 -15.61 -17.18 -65.57
C SER A 17 -15.66 -16.14 -64.42
N SER A 18 -14.64 -15.25 -64.40
CA SER A 18 -14.61 -13.78 -64.19
C SER A 18 -15.79 -13.04 -63.50
N ALA A 19 -15.65 -11.95 -62.74
CA ALA A 19 -14.60 -10.94 -62.61
C ALA A 19 -14.75 -10.12 -61.31
N ALA A 20 -13.68 -9.40 -60.95
CA ALA A 20 -13.65 -8.04 -60.39
C ALA A 20 -14.12 -7.74 -58.94
N VAL A 21 -13.12 -7.29 -58.16
CA VAL A 21 -13.09 -6.01 -57.40
C VAL A 21 -13.43 -6.00 -55.89
N THR A 22 -12.56 -5.27 -55.18
CA THR A 22 -12.65 -4.61 -53.85
C THR A 22 -12.46 -5.41 -52.55
N ARG A 23 -11.31 -5.14 -51.89
CA ARG A 23 -11.21 -4.95 -50.41
C ARG A 23 -12.16 -3.82 -49.98
N PRO A 24 -12.71 -3.77 -48.75
CA PRO A 24 -12.02 -3.93 -47.45
C PRO A 24 -12.84 -4.87 -46.50
N THR A 25 -12.42 -5.26 -45.28
CA THR A 25 -12.41 -4.47 -44.04
C THR A 25 -12.03 -5.35 -42.84
N SER A 26 -11.40 -4.71 -41.84
CA SER A 26 -11.49 -4.97 -40.40
C SER A 26 -11.16 -6.36 -39.84
N PHE A 27 -9.93 -6.52 -39.34
CA PHE A 27 -9.69 -7.37 -38.17
C PHE A 27 -10.26 -6.67 -36.93
N GLY A 28 -11.37 -7.18 -36.42
CA GLY A 28 -11.91 -6.79 -35.13
C GLY A 28 -10.99 -7.27 -34.02
N ALA A 29 -10.24 -6.35 -33.41
CA ALA A 29 -9.57 -6.61 -32.15
C ALA A 29 -10.63 -6.84 -31.07
N LEU A 30 -10.66 -8.03 -30.47
CA LEU A 30 -11.40 -8.26 -29.23
C LEU A 30 -10.87 -7.30 -28.17
N ARG A 31 -11.66 -6.26 -27.87
CA ARG A 31 -11.49 -5.47 -26.66
C ARG A 31 -11.85 -6.36 -25.48
N LEU A 32 -10.84 -6.87 -24.79
CA LEU A 32 -10.97 -7.28 -23.40
C LEU A 32 -11.39 -6.04 -22.62
N SER A 33 -12.65 -6.01 -22.20
CA SER A 33 -13.15 -5.00 -21.28
C SER A 33 -12.37 -5.13 -19.98
N GLN A 34 -11.44 -4.20 -19.74
CA GLN A 34 -10.90 -3.97 -18.41
C GLN A 34 -12.08 -3.54 -17.52
N GLN A 35 -12.61 -4.49 -16.76
CA GLN A 35 -13.39 -4.16 -15.58
C GLN A 35 -12.41 -3.52 -14.59
N SER A 36 -12.39 -2.19 -14.58
CA SER A 36 -11.89 -1.44 -13.44
C SER A 36 -12.69 -1.90 -12.23
N VAL A 37 -11.99 -2.44 -11.23
CA VAL A 37 -12.58 -2.74 -9.92
C VAL A 37 -12.95 -1.40 -9.31
N ARG A 38 -14.20 -0.98 -9.54
CA ARG A 38 -14.79 0.10 -8.77
C ARG A 38 -14.96 -0.43 -7.35
N CYS A 39 -14.30 0.19 -6.38
CA CYS A 39 -14.76 0.16 -4.99
C CYS A 39 -16.08 0.96 -4.89
N ALA A 40 -17.11 0.50 -5.60
CA ALA A 40 -18.47 0.99 -5.45
C ALA A 40 -19.00 0.42 -4.13
N SER A 41 -19.67 1.27 -3.35
CA SER A 41 -20.49 0.91 -2.20
C SER A 41 -21.23 -0.41 -2.47
N GLY A 42 -20.77 -1.49 -1.84
CA GLY A 42 -21.45 -2.77 -1.90
C GLY A 42 -22.88 -2.61 -1.38
N SER A 43 -23.80 -3.38 -1.96
CA SER A 43 -25.08 -3.70 -1.35
C SER A 43 -24.91 -4.09 0.12
N SER A 44 -25.95 -3.93 0.94
CA SER A 44 -26.04 -4.23 2.38
C SER A 44 -25.74 -5.68 2.78
N SER A 45 -24.59 -6.21 2.39
CA SER A 45 -23.91 -7.32 3.05
C SER A 45 -23.45 -6.82 4.43
N ASP A 46 -23.58 -7.64 5.46
CA ASP A 46 -23.10 -7.30 6.81
C ASP A 46 -21.59 -6.99 6.76
N LEU A 47 -21.24 -5.70 6.85
CA LEU A 47 -19.86 -5.25 6.92
C LEU A 47 -19.18 -5.85 8.15
N LYS A 48 -17.92 -6.28 7.99
CA LYS A 48 -17.12 -6.76 9.10
C LYS A 48 -16.89 -5.64 10.13
N LYS A 49 -16.74 -6.02 11.38
CA LYS A 49 -16.49 -5.12 12.51
C LYS A 49 -15.08 -5.37 13.04
N THR A 50 -14.35 -4.30 13.36
CA THR A 50 -13.08 -4.40 14.08
C THR A 50 -13.35 -4.60 15.58
N PRO A 51 -12.34 -5.00 16.37
CA PRO A 51 -12.46 -5.04 17.83
C PRO A 51 -12.86 -3.70 18.46
N LEU A 52 -12.64 -2.57 17.77
CA LEU A 52 -12.96 -1.23 18.24
C LEU A 52 -14.32 -0.71 17.72
N TYR A 53 -15.13 -1.53 17.01
CA TYR A 53 -16.37 -1.04 16.39
C TYR A 53 -17.31 -0.36 17.39
N ASP A 54 -17.67 -1.02 18.50
CA ASP A 54 -18.59 -0.45 19.49
C ASP A 54 -17.96 0.77 20.19
N PHE A 55 -16.64 0.75 20.38
CA PHE A 55 -15.89 1.87 20.91
C PHE A 55 -15.96 3.10 19.99
N HIS A 56 -15.87 2.91 18.67
CA HIS A 56 -16.03 3.99 17.70
C HIS A 56 -17.43 4.59 17.74
N VAL A 57 -18.46 3.75 17.79
CA VAL A 57 -19.86 4.20 17.89
C VAL A 57 -20.06 5.05 19.15
N ALA A 58 -19.58 4.55 20.30
CA ALA A 58 -19.70 5.24 21.58
C ALA A 58 -18.97 6.60 21.61
N ASN A 59 -17.90 6.76 20.83
CA ASN A 59 -17.10 7.98 20.76
C ASN A 59 -17.45 8.89 19.56
N GLY A 60 -18.64 8.73 18.96
CA GLY A 60 -19.12 9.61 17.90
C GLY A 60 -18.46 9.40 16.54
N GLY A 61 -17.94 8.20 16.29
CA GLY A 61 -17.38 7.81 15.01
C GLY A 61 -18.45 7.70 13.92
N LYS A 62 -18.29 8.46 12.83
CA LYS A 62 -19.09 8.31 11.61
C LYS A 62 -18.51 7.15 10.80
N LEU A 63 -19.16 5.99 10.88
CA LEU A 63 -18.70 4.77 10.21
C LEU A 63 -19.10 4.73 8.74
N VAL A 64 -18.19 4.24 7.88
CA VAL A 64 -18.41 4.04 6.44
C VAL A 64 -17.86 2.67 6.01
N PRO A 65 -18.35 2.11 4.90
CA PRO A 65 -17.73 0.94 4.28
C PRO A 65 -16.31 1.25 3.81
N PHE A 66 -15.34 0.47 4.26
CA PHE A 66 -13.95 0.53 3.79
C PHE A 66 -13.32 -0.86 3.88
N ALA A 67 -12.78 -1.37 2.77
CA ALA A 67 -12.16 -2.70 2.72
C ALA A 67 -13.04 -3.83 3.30
N SER A 68 -14.36 -3.79 3.06
CA SER A 68 -15.37 -4.71 3.63
C SER A 68 -15.59 -4.61 5.15
N TYR A 69 -15.00 -3.61 5.82
CA TYR A 69 -15.24 -3.27 7.22
C TYR A 69 -16.08 -1.99 7.35
N SER A 70 -16.68 -1.83 8.53
CA SER A 70 -17.31 -0.57 8.97
C SER A 70 -16.34 0.22 9.84
N LEU A 71 -15.72 1.28 9.28
CA LEU A 71 -14.65 2.05 9.94
C LEU A 71 -14.95 3.55 10.02
N PRO A 72 -14.42 4.25 11.03
CA PRO A 72 -14.67 5.68 11.20
C PRO A 72 -13.96 6.50 10.11
N VAL A 73 -14.73 7.25 9.32
CA VAL A 73 -14.15 8.25 8.40
C VAL A 73 -13.78 9.54 9.15
N GLN A 74 -14.51 9.83 10.22
CA GLN A 74 -14.42 11.07 11.01
C GLN A 74 -15.08 10.84 12.39
N TYR A 75 -14.65 11.57 13.41
CA TYR A 75 -15.32 11.65 14.71
C TYR A 75 -16.02 13.00 14.87
N SER A 76 -17.17 13.02 15.54
CA SER A 76 -18.09 14.17 15.58
C SER A 76 -17.51 15.45 16.19
N ASN A 77 -16.45 15.35 16.99
CA ASN A 77 -15.83 16.48 17.68
C ASN A 77 -14.88 17.31 16.81
N LEU A 78 -14.37 16.77 15.69
CA LEU A 78 -13.44 17.47 14.80
C LEU A 78 -13.85 17.35 13.32
N SER A 79 -13.69 18.44 12.56
CA SER A 79 -13.69 18.35 11.09
C SER A 79 -12.49 17.54 10.58
N LEU A 80 -12.53 17.07 9.32
CA LEU A 80 -11.40 16.35 8.72
C LEU A 80 -10.10 17.18 8.75
N ALA A 81 -10.19 18.48 8.48
CA ALA A 81 -9.03 19.37 8.52
C ALA A 81 -8.52 19.58 9.96
N GLN A 82 -9.42 19.76 10.93
CA GLN A 82 -9.01 19.87 12.34
C GLN A 82 -8.37 18.58 12.85
N SER A 83 -8.93 17.40 12.50
CA SER A 83 -8.33 16.11 12.86
C SER A 83 -6.96 15.91 12.23
N HIS A 84 -6.77 16.35 10.97
CA HIS A 84 -5.46 16.39 10.34
C HIS A 84 -4.46 17.26 11.12
N HIS A 85 -4.83 18.50 11.43
CA HIS A 85 -3.95 19.42 12.18
C HIS A 85 -3.63 18.86 13.57
N PHE A 86 -4.63 18.27 14.24
CA PHE A 86 -4.42 17.61 15.53
C PHE A 86 -3.36 16.51 15.44
N THR A 87 -3.38 15.66 14.41
CA THR A 87 -2.32 14.64 14.21
C THR A 87 -0.94 15.27 13.95
N ARG A 88 -0.87 16.41 13.24
CA ARG A 88 0.39 17.12 12.96
C ARG A 88 1.00 17.79 14.19
N GLU A 89 0.17 18.18 15.14
CA GLU A 89 0.54 18.98 16.33
C GLU A 89 0.66 18.13 17.61
N HIS A 90 -0.12 17.05 17.72
CA HIS A 90 -0.27 16.23 18.92
C HIS A 90 -0.05 14.73 18.64
N ALA A 91 -0.94 13.85 19.10
CA ALA A 91 -0.98 12.45 18.71
C ALA A 91 -2.42 12.02 18.36
N SER A 92 -2.57 11.05 17.48
CA SER A 92 -3.88 10.52 17.09
C SER A 92 -3.85 9.00 16.98
N LEU A 93 -4.96 8.36 17.36
CA LEU A 93 -5.16 6.92 17.19
C LEU A 93 -6.03 6.64 15.96
N PHE A 94 -5.53 5.80 15.08
CA PHE A 94 -6.25 5.28 13.92
C PHE A 94 -6.47 3.79 14.09
N ASP A 95 -7.72 3.34 13.97
CA ASP A 95 -8.02 1.91 13.88
C ASP A 95 -7.67 1.40 12.48
N VAL A 96 -6.63 0.56 12.43
CA VAL A 96 -6.16 -0.11 11.22
C VAL A 96 -6.31 -1.63 11.33
N SER A 97 -7.17 -2.11 12.23
CA SER A 97 -7.41 -3.55 12.48
C SER A 97 -8.05 -4.28 11.30
N HIS A 98 -8.49 -3.57 10.27
CA HIS A 98 -8.95 -4.14 9.00
C HIS A 98 -7.80 -4.69 8.15
N MET A 99 -6.56 -4.27 8.39
CA MET A 99 -5.38 -4.81 7.71
C MET A 99 -5.16 -6.27 8.09
N VAL A 100 -4.57 -7.03 7.17
CA VAL A 100 -4.38 -8.47 7.34
C VAL A 100 -3.01 -8.71 7.96
N GLN A 101 -2.97 -9.47 9.03
CA GLN A 101 -1.75 -9.79 9.77
C GLN A 101 -1.39 -11.26 9.54
N HIS A 102 -0.14 -11.52 9.16
CA HIS A 102 0.36 -12.85 8.84
C HIS A 102 1.62 -13.18 9.63
N ILE A 103 1.81 -14.47 9.90
CA ILE A 103 3.07 -15.03 10.39
C ILE A 103 3.56 -16.05 9.37
N PHE A 104 4.81 -15.87 8.93
CA PHE A 104 5.58 -16.88 8.21
C PHE A 104 6.67 -17.42 9.13
N LYS A 105 6.78 -18.74 9.26
CA LYS A 105 7.73 -19.40 10.15
C LYS A 105 8.38 -20.62 9.52
N GLY A 106 9.67 -20.81 9.72
CA GLY A 106 10.43 -21.97 9.23
C GLY A 106 11.74 -21.54 8.58
N LYS A 107 12.71 -22.46 8.49
CA LYS A 107 14.08 -22.16 8.02
C LYS A 107 14.14 -21.56 6.62
N ASP A 108 13.13 -21.83 5.78
CA ASP A 108 13.06 -21.34 4.41
C ASP A 108 12.15 -20.10 4.26
N ALA A 109 11.65 -19.53 5.38
CA ALA A 109 10.69 -18.42 5.35
C ALA A 109 11.28 -17.15 4.72
N ALA A 110 12.55 -16.86 4.98
CA ALA A 110 13.26 -15.76 4.33
C ALA A 110 13.31 -15.96 2.82
N ALA A 111 13.73 -17.15 2.37
CA ALA A 111 13.84 -17.50 0.96
C ALA A 111 12.47 -17.45 0.24
N PHE A 112 11.40 -17.90 0.91
CA PHE A 112 10.04 -17.76 0.40
C PHE A 112 9.67 -16.29 0.20
N LEU A 113 9.80 -15.46 1.24
CA LEU A 113 9.49 -14.03 1.13
C LEU A 113 10.39 -13.32 0.09
N GLU A 114 11.65 -13.74 -0.07
CA GLU A 114 12.58 -13.20 -1.06
C GLU A 114 12.20 -13.61 -2.50
N LYS A 115 11.51 -14.73 -2.69
CA LYS A 115 10.93 -15.09 -3.98
C LYS A 115 9.74 -14.19 -4.33
N LEU A 116 8.88 -13.89 -3.34
CA LEU A 116 7.64 -13.13 -3.53
C LEU A 116 7.87 -11.61 -3.61
N THR A 117 8.98 -11.12 -3.06
CA THR A 117 9.27 -9.69 -2.90
C THR A 117 10.68 -9.34 -3.39
N PRO A 118 10.93 -8.08 -3.78
CA PRO A 118 12.25 -7.68 -4.28
C PRO A 118 13.24 -7.32 -3.15
N SER A 119 12.83 -7.40 -1.88
CA SER A 119 13.62 -6.99 -0.71
C SER A 119 14.47 -8.13 -0.15
N ASP A 120 15.45 -7.81 0.69
CA ASP A 120 16.33 -8.80 1.34
C ASP A 120 15.87 -9.03 2.78
N TRP A 121 15.51 -10.30 3.09
CA TRP A 121 15.01 -10.73 4.39
C TRP A 121 16.05 -11.55 5.15
N THR A 122 16.90 -12.28 4.45
CA THR A 122 17.98 -13.08 5.02
C THR A 122 18.90 -12.20 5.88
N ASN A 123 19.24 -11.01 5.38
CA ASN A 123 20.15 -10.07 6.04
C ASN A 123 19.43 -9.01 6.89
N GLN A 124 18.11 -9.10 7.06
CA GLN A 124 17.37 -8.17 7.91
C GLN A 124 17.68 -8.43 9.39
N GLY A 125 17.90 -7.37 10.18
CA GLY A 125 18.06 -7.52 11.61
C GLY A 125 16.75 -7.98 12.28
N VAL A 126 16.89 -8.74 13.37
CA VAL A 126 15.75 -9.11 14.22
C VAL A 126 15.12 -7.85 14.81
N MET A 127 13.80 -7.85 14.89
CA MET A 127 12.93 -6.73 15.23
C MET A 127 13.10 -5.50 14.34
N GLN A 128 13.53 -5.68 13.09
CA GLN A 128 13.47 -4.63 12.07
C GLN A 128 12.31 -4.88 11.11
N SER A 129 11.79 -3.80 10.56
CA SER A 129 10.63 -3.71 9.68
C SER A 129 10.97 -2.91 8.43
N LYS A 130 10.46 -3.33 7.27
CA LYS A 130 10.59 -2.59 6.01
C LYS A 130 9.31 -2.69 5.18
N LEU A 131 9.02 -1.64 4.42
CA LEU A 131 8.03 -1.69 3.35
C LEU A 131 8.60 -2.49 2.17
N THR A 132 7.75 -3.30 1.54
CA THR A 132 8.03 -4.05 0.33
C THR A 132 6.75 -4.19 -0.51
N THR A 133 6.84 -4.97 -1.59
CA THR A 133 5.69 -5.33 -2.42
C THR A 133 5.73 -6.82 -2.75
N PHE A 134 4.58 -7.49 -2.66
CA PHE A 134 4.38 -8.77 -3.32
C PHE A 134 4.24 -8.57 -4.82
N LEU A 135 4.85 -9.44 -5.62
CA LEU A 135 4.98 -9.27 -7.07
C LEU A 135 4.43 -10.47 -7.83
N TRP A 136 3.68 -10.18 -8.91
CA TRP A 136 3.24 -11.21 -9.84
C TRP A 136 4.43 -11.80 -10.62
N PRO A 137 4.53 -13.14 -10.75
CA PRO A 137 5.52 -13.78 -11.61
C PRO A 137 5.42 -13.27 -13.06
N GLY A 138 6.54 -13.14 -13.77
CA GLY A 138 6.56 -12.67 -15.16
C GLY A 138 6.44 -11.16 -15.29
N THR A 139 5.32 -10.60 -14.81
CA THR A 139 4.98 -9.18 -15.03
C THR A 139 5.70 -8.24 -14.07
N GLY A 140 5.97 -8.67 -12.83
CA GLY A 140 6.47 -7.80 -11.78
C GLY A 140 5.48 -6.70 -11.36
N GLY A 141 4.20 -6.87 -11.70
CA GLY A 141 3.13 -6.03 -11.21
C GLY A 141 2.89 -6.25 -9.72
N ILE A 142 2.47 -5.22 -9.00
CA ILE A 142 2.32 -5.26 -7.54
C ILE A 142 1.01 -5.97 -7.17
N VAL A 143 1.14 -7.14 -6.56
CA VAL A 143 0.02 -7.88 -5.95
C VAL A 143 -0.51 -7.09 -4.77
N ASP A 144 0.36 -6.69 -3.85
CA ASP A 144 0.05 -5.78 -2.75
C ASP A 144 1.34 -5.12 -2.25
N ASP A 145 1.22 -3.98 -1.56
CA ASP A 145 2.31 -3.45 -0.73
C ASP A 145 2.16 -3.90 0.72
N SER A 146 3.29 -4.16 1.40
CA SER A 146 3.28 -4.78 2.72
C SER A 146 4.43 -4.30 3.60
N VAL A 147 4.24 -4.37 4.91
CA VAL A 147 5.31 -4.18 5.89
C VAL A 147 5.69 -5.54 6.47
N VAL A 148 6.98 -5.88 6.39
CA VAL A 148 7.53 -7.14 6.91
C VAL A 148 8.48 -6.85 8.04
N THR A 149 8.21 -7.45 9.20
CA THR A 149 9.01 -7.41 10.42
C THR A 149 9.66 -8.78 10.65
N ARG A 150 10.97 -8.84 10.84
CA ARG A 150 11.66 -10.08 11.25
C ARG A 150 11.54 -10.21 12.77
N LEU A 151 10.74 -11.15 13.28
CA LEU A 151 10.51 -11.31 14.72
C LEU A 151 11.58 -12.17 15.42
N GLY A 152 12.27 -13.02 14.67
CA GLY A 152 13.30 -13.92 15.19
C GLY A 152 14.16 -14.48 14.07
N GLU A 153 14.86 -15.58 14.33
CA GLU A 153 15.72 -16.23 13.33
C GLU A 153 14.92 -16.59 12.07
N ASP A 154 13.82 -17.32 12.25
CA ASP A 154 13.01 -17.91 11.19
C ASP A 154 11.52 -17.53 11.31
N THR A 155 11.22 -16.33 11.79
CA THR A 155 9.83 -15.88 11.99
C THR A 155 9.65 -14.45 11.51
N TYR A 156 8.66 -14.25 10.64
CA TYR A 156 8.36 -12.98 10.00
C TYR A 156 6.90 -12.63 10.20
N TYR A 157 6.65 -11.42 10.70
CA TYR A 157 5.32 -10.82 10.79
C TYR A 157 5.11 -9.90 9.60
N VAL A 158 4.01 -10.09 8.89
CA VAL A 158 3.70 -9.37 7.64
C VAL A 158 2.32 -8.76 7.73
N VAL A 159 2.21 -7.48 7.39
CA VAL A 159 0.93 -6.76 7.32
C VAL A 159 0.64 -6.39 5.88
N THR A 160 -0.55 -6.74 5.38
CA THR A 160 -1.04 -6.42 4.03
C THR A 160 -2.35 -5.64 4.09
N ASN A 161 -2.77 -5.07 2.95
CA ASN A 161 -3.95 -4.22 2.88
C ASN A 161 -5.24 -5.04 3.05
N GLY A 162 -6.17 -4.54 3.89
CA GLY A 162 -7.44 -5.23 4.14
C GLY A 162 -8.30 -5.46 2.89
N ALA A 163 -8.22 -4.54 1.91
CA ALA A 163 -8.94 -4.67 0.64
C ALA A 163 -8.40 -5.80 -0.24
N CYS A 164 -7.17 -6.28 0.03
CA CYS A 164 -6.50 -7.32 -0.72
C CYS A 164 -6.65 -8.71 -0.08
N LEU A 165 -7.31 -8.84 1.08
CA LEU A 165 -7.41 -10.08 1.88
C LEU A 165 -7.62 -11.34 1.03
N ASP A 166 -8.67 -11.38 0.21
CA ASP A 166 -9.03 -12.59 -0.55
C ASP A 166 -7.99 -12.87 -1.65
N LYS A 167 -7.50 -11.82 -2.30
CA LYS A 167 -6.49 -11.91 -3.36
C LYS A 167 -5.15 -12.37 -2.80
N ASP A 168 -4.69 -11.75 -1.71
CA ASP A 168 -3.43 -12.07 -1.04
C ASP A 168 -3.47 -13.47 -0.45
N THR A 169 -4.58 -13.85 0.18
CA THR A 169 -4.74 -15.20 0.74
C THR A 169 -4.58 -16.25 -0.35
N LYS A 170 -5.26 -16.06 -1.49
CA LYS A 170 -5.14 -16.97 -2.63
C LYS A 170 -3.73 -16.98 -3.21
N TYR A 171 -3.12 -15.82 -3.41
CA TYR A 171 -1.77 -15.68 -3.95
C TYR A 171 -0.74 -16.38 -3.06
N LEU A 172 -0.79 -16.15 -1.74
CA LEU A 172 0.12 -16.75 -0.77
C LEU A 172 -0.04 -18.27 -0.68
N ASP A 173 -1.28 -18.78 -0.68
CA ASP A 173 -1.55 -20.22 -0.68
C ASP A 173 -0.99 -20.92 -1.91
N GLU A 174 -1.24 -20.36 -3.10
CA GLU A 174 -0.72 -20.89 -4.36
C GLU A 174 0.81 -20.86 -4.43
N GLU A 175 1.44 -19.77 -3.98
CA GLU A 175 2.90 -19.67 -4.00
C GLU A 175 3.56 -20.57 -2.96
N LEU A 176 2.95 -20.73 -1.77
CA LEU A 176 3.44 -21.65 -0.75
C LEU A 176 3.36 -23.10 -1.24
N GLY A 177 2.25 -23.49 -1.87
CA GLY A 177 2.07 -24.82 -2.47
C GLY A 177 3.10 -25.15 -3.56
N LYS A 178 3.61 -24.14 -4.27
CA LYS A 178 4.67 -24.30 -5.30
C LYS A 178 6.09 -24.27 -4.73
N PHE A 179 6.28 -23.77 -3.51
CA PHE A 179 7.62 -23.50 -2.98
C PHE A 179 8.37 -24.76 -2.52
N GLY A 180 7.68 -25.68 -1.84
CA GLY A 180 8.24 -26.99 -1.46
C GLY A 180 9.34 -26.96 -0.37
N GLY A 181 9.45 -25.87 0.39
CA GLY A 181 10.40 -25.72 1.51
C GLY A 181 9.72 -25.73 2.89
N ASP A 182 10.51 -25.64 3.96
CA ASP A 182 10.02 -25.55 5.33
C ASP A 182 9.60 -24.12 5.66
N VAL A 183 8.33 -23.83 5.31
CA VAL A 183 7.65 -22.58 5.62
C VAL A 183 6.20 -22.88 5.99
N GLN A 184 5.81 -22.41 7.16
CA GLN A 184 4.45 -22.39 7.65
C GLN A 184 3.92 -20.97 7.56
N TRP A 185 2.68 -20.83 7.10
CA TRP A 185 1.98 -19.57 7.04
C TRP A 185 0.71 -19.64 7.86
N SER A 186 0.43 -18.58 8.64
CA SER A 186 -0.84 -18.42 9.30
C SER A 186 -1.28 -16.97 9.31
N ARG A 187 -2.60 -16.75 9.24
CA ARG A 187 -3.20 -15.43 9.50
C ARG A 187 -3.51 -15.27 10.99
N LEU A 188 -3.41 -14.04 11.47
CA LEU A 188 -3.83 -13.62 12.80
C LEU A 188 -5.22 -12.95 12.70
N ASP A 189 -6.21 -13.72 12.25
CA ASP A 189 -7.59 -13.25 12.12
C ASP A 189 -8.13 -12.75 13.48
N ASN A 190 -9.07 -11.81 13.43
CA ASN A 190 -9.65 -11.14 14.60
C ASN A 190 -8.63 -10.39 15.49
N SER A 191 -7.45 -10.03 14.98
CA SER A 191 -6.47 -9.22 15.74
C SER A 191 -6.79 -7.73 15.74
N GLY A 192 -6.35 -7.04 16.78
CA GLY A 192 -6.33 -5.58 16.83
C GLY A 192 -5.06 -5.04 16.17
N LEU A 193 -5.18 -3.93 15.45
CA LEU A 193 -4.03 -3.14 15.00
C LEU A 193 -4.39 -1.66 15.06
N VAL A 194 -3.61 -0.90 15.83
CA VAL A 194 -3.87 0.53 16.03
C VAL A 194 -2.61 1.32 15.75
N ALA A 195 -2.75 2.41 14.98
CA ALA A 195 -1.65 3.33 14.71
C ALA A 195 -1.79 4.57 15.59
N LEU A 196 -0.82 4.77 16.50
CA LEU A 196 -0.62 5.98 17.29
C LEU A 196 0.35 6.89 16.54
N GLN A 197 -0.11 8.02 16.01
CA GLN A 197 0.64 8.83 15.06
C GLN A 197 0.67 10.29 15.49
N GLY A 198 1.80 10.97 15.34
CA GLY A 198 1.99 12.39 15.67
C GLY A 198 3.23 12.62 16.55
N PRO A 199 3.71 13.86 16.66
CA PRO A 199 4.92 14.21 17.41
C PRO A 199 4.89 13.82 18.90
N GLN A 200 3.72 13.71 19.53
CA GLN A 200 3.59 13.33 20.95
C GLN A 200 3.39 11.81 21.16
N SER A 201 3.40 11.01 20.09
CA SER A 201 3.12 9.57 20.13
C SER A 201 4.03 8.81 21.09
N ALA A 202 5.33 9.12 21.13
CA ALA A 202 6.29 8.43 21.98
C ALA A 202 6.08 8.74 23.47
N GLU A 203 5.81 10.00 23.81
CA GLU A 203 5.50 10.42 25.19
C GLU A 203 4.23 9.72 25.69
N VAL A 204 3.17 9.77 24.88
CA VAL A 204 1.87 9.14 25.18
C VAL A 204 1.99 7.63 25.36
N LEU A 205 2.74 6.94 24.49
CA LEU A 205 2.95 5.50 24.62
C LEU A 205 3.75 5.16 25.87
N ASN A 206 4.77 5.96 26.19
CA ASN A 206 5.63 5.72 27.36
C ASN A 206 4.86 5.75 28.69
N GLU A 207 3.82 6.58 28.81
CA GLU A 207 2.99 6.68 30.02
C GLU A 207 2.23 5.38 30.34
N VAL A 208 1.92 4.57 29.33
CA VAL A 208 1.23 3.29 29.49
C VAL A 208 2.14 2.09 29.34
N LEU A 209 3.44 2.24 29.12
CA LEU A 209 4.35 1.09 29.07
C LEU A 209 4.42 0.39 30.44
N ALA A 210 4.26 -0.94 30.43
CA ALA A 210 4.48 -1.82 31.57
C ALA A 210 5.83 -2.54 31.52
N SER A 211 6.46 -2.61 30.34
CA SER A 211 7.80 -3.16 30.13
C SER A 211 8.87 -2.07 30.21
N ASP A 212 10.09 -2.46 30.58
CA ASP A 212 11.26 -1.58 30.56
C ASP A 212 11.80 -1.44 29.12
N VAL A 213 11.18 -0.53 28.36
CA VAL A 213 11.51 -0.26 26.95
C VAL A 213 11.85 1.22 26.79
N ASP A 214 13.07 1.49 26.33
CA ASP A 214 13.50 2.84 25.99
C ASP A 214 13.10 3.20 24.55
N LEU A 215 11.95 3.89 24.41
CA LEU A 215 11.44 4.32 23.11
C LEU A 215 12.38 5.28 22.38
N SER A 216 13.32 5.96 23.04
CA SER A 216 14.29 6.82 22.35
C SER A 216 15.26 6.02 21.47
N LYS A 217 15.50 4.74 21.83
CA LYS A 217 16.34 3.80 21.08
C LYS A 217 15.59 2.97 20.04
N LEU A 218 14.25 3.05 20.03
CA LEU A 218 13.43 2.38 19.04
C LEU A 218 13.33 3.27 17.78
N TYR A 219 14.18 3.05 16.79
CA TYR A 219 14.19 3.83 15.54
C TYR A 219 13.01 3.49 14.61
N PHE A 220 12.68 4.39 13.68
CA PHE A 220 11.74 4.11 12.61
C PHE A 220 12.15 2.85 11.85
N GLY A 221 11.22 1.93 11.66
CA GLY A 221 11.48 0.62 11.09
C GLY A 221 12.02 -0.40 12.10
N ASN A 222 11.96 -0.12 13.41
CA ASN A 222 12.22 -1.12 14.44
C ASN A 222 10.93 -1.47 15.18
N ALA A 223 10.92 -2.64 15.80
CA ALA A 223 9.83 -3.14 16.62
C ALA A 223 10.34 -3.64 17.98
N VAL A 224 9.43 -3.85 18.91
CA VAL A 224 9.70 -4.44 20.22
C VAL A 224 8.44 -5.13 20.74
N TRP A 225 8.61 -6.21 21.50
CA TRP A 225 7.53 -6.78 22.29
C TRP A 225 7.45 -6.07 23.64
N ALA A 226 6.25 -5.63 24.02
CA ALA A 226 6.03 -4.96 25.31
C ALA A 226 4.63 -5.22 25.84
N GLU A 227 4.43 -5.02 27.13
CA GLU A 227 3.13 -5.00 27.78
C GLU A 227 2.68 -3.55 28.02
N LEU A 228 1.37 -3.30 27.97
CA LEU A 228 0.77 -2.01 28.30
C LEU A 228 -0.01 -2.08 29.62
N LYS A 229 0.10 -1.05 30.45
CA LYS A 229 -0.69 -0.85 31.67
C LYS A 229 -2.11 -0.44 31.27
N LEU A 230 -3.09 -1.13 31.86
CA LEU A 230 -4.51 -0.84 31.68
C LEU A 230 -5.04 0.07 32.79
N ALA A 231 -6.24 0.63 32.58
CA ALA A 231 -6.84 1.58 33.51
C ALA A 231 -7.13 0.98 34.91
N ASP A 232 -7.40 -0.32 34.97
CA ASP A 232 -7.63 -1.07 36.22
C ASP A 232 -6.34 -1.51 36.93
N GLY A 233 -5.17 -1.14 36.39
CA GLY A 233 -3.85 -1.51 36.90
C GLY A 233 -3.35 -2.87 36.43
N SER A 234 -4.16 -3.65 35.69
CA SER A 234 -3.70 -4.86 35.02
C SER A 234 -2.84 -4.54 33.79
N LYS A 235 -2.39 -5.57 33.08
CA LYS A 235 -1.54 -5.44 31.89
C LYS A 235 -2.13 -6.20 30.72
N THR A 236 -1.86 -5.75 29.51
CA THR A 236 -2.09 -6.54 28.29
C THR A 236 -1.16 -7.75 28.27
N HIS A 237 -1.47 -8.73 27.41
CA HIS A 237 -0.45 -9.66 26.91
C HIS A 237 0.66 -8.88 26.16
N PRO A 238 1.82 -9.50 25.89
CA PRO A 238 2.83 -8.90 25.03
C PRO A 238 2.26 -8.52 23.67
N VAL A 239 2.30 -7.23 23.35
CA VAL A 239 1.93 -6.64 22.06
C VAL A 239 3.17 -6.31 21.26
N LEU A 240 3.06 -6.39 19.93
CA LEU A 240 4.14 -5.96 19.04
C LEU A 240 3.98 -4.47 18.77
N ILE A 241 4.95 -3.69 19.22
CA ILE A 241 5.03 -2.24 18.99
C ILE A 241 6.06 -2.00 17.90
N SER A 242 5.62 -1.52 16.73
CA SER A 242 6.47 -1.19 15.60
C SER A 242 6.51 0.32 15.40
N ARG A 243 7.68 0.96 15.44
CA ARG A 243 7.77 2.40 15.19
C ARG A 243 7.73 2.69 13.69
N GLY A 244 6.65 3.30 13.26
CA GLY A 244 6.34 3.58 11.87
C GLY A 244 4.91 4.07 11.72
N GLY A 245 4.45 4.16 10.47
CA GLY A 245 3.06 4.45 10.17
C GLY A 245 2.85 5.18 8.86
N TYR A 246 1.59 5.54 8.62
CA TYR A 246 1.07 5.95 7.31
C TYR A 246 0.56 7.40 7.30
N THR A 247 1.27 8.30 7.99
CA THR A 247 0.87 9.72 8.13
C THR A 247 2.00 10.70 7.78
N GLY A 248 3.23 10.21 7.66
CA GLY A 248 4.44 11.03 7.56
C GLY A 248 4.90 11.67 8.87
N GLU A 249 4.13 11.54 9.96
CA GLU A 249 4.60 11.87 11.31
C GLU A 249 5.38 10.70 11.93
N ASP A 250 6.00 10.96 13.08
CA ASP A 250 6.46 9.88 13.95
C ASP A 250 5.27 9.13 14.56
N GLY A 251 5.49 7.89 14.99
CA GLY A 251 4.42 7.08 15.54
C GLY A 251 4.73 5.60 15.64
N PHE A 252 3.75 4.87 16.15
CA PHE A 252 3.83 3.43 16.41
C PHE A 252 2.57 2.73 15.91
N GLU A 253 2.73 1.52 15.41
CA GLU A 253 1.65 0.55 15.24
C GLU A 253 1.73 -0.47 16.38
N ILE A 254 0.60 -0.76 16.99
CA ILE A 254 0.48 -1.68 18.13
C ILE A 254 -0.42 -2.83 17.68
N SER A 255 0.18 -4.02 17.54
CA SER A 255 -0.51 -5.25 17.15
C SER A 255 -0.86 -6.09 18.36
N PHE A 256 -2.14 -6.46 18.46
CA PHE A 256 -2.70 -7.31 19.50
C PHE A 256 -3.05 -8.66 18.89
N ASN A 257 -2.36 -9.73 19.32
CA ASN A 257 -2.64 -11.09 18.84
C ASN A 257 -4.03 -11.58 19.25
N GLY A 258 -5.02 -11.31 18.38
CA GLY A 258 -6.43 -11.66 18.59
C GLY A 258 -6.74 -13.15 18.49
N LYS A 259 -5.79 -13.92 17.96
CA LYS A 259 -5.90 -15.36 17.79
C LYS A 259 -5.63 -16.12 19.08
N GLU A 260 -4.70 -15.63 19.90
CA GLU A 260 -4.37 -16.19 21.21
C GLU A 260 -5.17 -15.55 22.34
N TYR A 261 -5.49 -14.26 22.21
CA TYR A 261 -6.20 -13.48 23.22
C TYR A 261 -7.42 -12.82 22.59
N PRO A 262 -8.60 -12.78 23.24
CA PRO A 262 -9.76 -12.12 22.66
C PRO A 262 -9.46 -10.64 22.34
N ALA A 263 -9.49 -10.26 21.06
CA ALA A 263 -9.02 -8.93 20.65
C ALA A 263 -9.86 -7.78 21.21
N PHE A 264 -11.16 -7.98 21.41
CA PHE A 264 -12.02 -6.98 22.05
C PHE A 264 -11.58 -6.71 23.49
N GLU A 265 -11.28 -7.76 24.24
CA GLU A 265 -10.89 -7.70 25.66
C GLU A 265 -9.48 -7.15 25.87
N THR A 266 -8.68 -7.03 24.81
CA THR A 266 -7.29 -6.57 24.89
C THR A 266 -7.07 -5.23 24.20
N THR A 267 -7.62 -5.04 23.01
CA THR A 267 -7.43 -3.82 22.21
C THR A 267 -8.19 -2.63 22.83
N THR A 268 -9.48 -2.80 23.14
CA THR A 268 -10.31 -1.70 23.66
C THR A 268 -9.80 -1.16 25.00
N PRO A 269 -9.48 -1.98 26.01
CA PRO A 269 -8.94 -1.47 27.27
C PRO A 269 -7.60 -0.76 27.10
N ALA A 270 -6.73 -1.22 26.20
CA ALA A 270 -5.45 -0.57 25.93
C ALA A 270 -5.64 0.82 25.30
N ILE A 271 -6.58 0.95 24.36
CA ILE A 271 -6.93 2.23 23.74
C ILE A 271 -7.57 3.19 24.75
N GLN A 272 -8.44 2.68 25.63
CA GLN A 272 -9.01 3.47 26.73
C GLN A 272 -7.92 3.96 27.68
N ALA A 273 -6.94 3.12 28.03
CA ALA A 273 -5.83 3.51 28.89
C ALA A 273 -4.98 4.62 28.25
N LEU A 274 -4.64 4.50 26.97
CA LEU A 274 -3.93 5.55 26.22
C LEU A 274 -4.68 6.88 26.24
N LEU A 275 -5.97 6.88 25.87
CA LEU A 275 -6.81 8.08 25.84
C LEU A 275 -6.96 8.70 27.24
N SER A 276 -7.18 7.88 28.26
CA SER A 276 -7.34 8.35 29.63
C SER A 276 -6.05 8.96 30.21
N LYS A 277 -4.88 8.39 29.90
CA LYS A 277 -3.59 8.92 30.40
C LYS A 277 -3.17 10.17 29.65
N ALA A 278 -3.31 10.17 28.33
CA ALA A 278 -2.92 11.29 27.49
C ALA A 278 -3.81 12.53 27.70
N GLY A 279 -5.12 12.32 27.80
CA GLY A 279 -6.13 13.37 27.78
C GLY A 279 -6.39 13.92 26.36
N PRO A 280 -7.54 14.61 26.16
CA PRO A 280 -8.01 15.03 24.84
C PRO A 280 -7.15 16.11 24.17
N GLU A 281 -6.32 16.81 24.94
CA GLU A 281 -5.39 17.85 24.45
C GLU A 281 -4.14 17.24 23.78
N ARG A 282 -3.79 16.00 24.09
CA ARG A 282 -2.59 15.32 23.53
C ARG A 282 -2.93 14.14 22.66
N LEU A 283 -4.08 13.49 22.88
CA LEU A 283 -4.48 12.31 22.14
C LEU A 283 -5.96 12.31 21.79
N GLN A 284 -6.27 12.08 20.52
CA GLN A 284 -7.64 11.90 20.05
C GLN A 284 -7.75 10.75 19.05
N LEU A 285 -8.97 10.27 18.86
CA LEU A 285 -9.28 9.34 17.78
C LEU A 285 -9.32 10.08 16.43
N ALA A 286 -8.79 9.46 15.39
CA ALA A 286 -8.81 10.01 14.04
C ALA A 286 -9.30 8.96 13.03
N GLY A 287 -10.01 9.44 12.02
CA GLY A 287 -10.66 8.60 11.02
C GLY A 287 -9.92 8.55 9.68
N LEU A 288 -10.43 7.73 8.78
CA LEU A 288 -9.86 7.51 7.43
C LEU A 288 -9.69 8.81 6.62
N GLY A 289 -10.55 9.82 6.82
CA GLY A 289 -10.46 11.07 6.06
C GLY A 289 -9.23 11.91 6.42
N ALA A 290 -8.86 12.00 7.70
CA ALA A 290 -7.62 12.66 8.11
C ALA A 290 -6.40 11.87 7.60
N ARG A 291 -6.43 10.53 7.74
CA ARG A 291 -5.39 9.63 7.24
C ARG A 291 -5.10 9.82 5.74
N ASP A 292 -6.13 9.94 4.90
CA ASP A 292 -5.96 10.12 3.45
C ASP A 292 -5.24 11.43 3.09
N SER A 293 -5.51 12.52 3.80
CA SER A 293 -4.78 13.77 3.59
C SER A 293 -3.33 13.71 4.12
N LEU A 294 -3.10 13.11 5.29
CA LEU A 294 -1.77 12.96 5.90
C LEU A 294 -0.84 12.10 5.03
N ARG A 295 -1.32 10.92 4.59
CA ARG A 295 -0.55 10.01 3.72
C ARG A 295 -0.22 10.66 2.37
N LEU A 296 -1.16 11.43 1.82
CA LEU A 296 -0.97 12.05 0.51
C LEU A 296 0.07 13.16 0.59
N GLU A 297 0.04 13.98 1.66
CA GLU A 297 1.11 14.94 1.94
C GLU A 297 2.48 14.27 2.10
N ALA A 298 2.52 13.07 2.70
CA ALA A 298 3.72 12.25 2.82
C ALA A 298 4.12 11.52 1.51
N GLY A 299 3.36 11.65 0.43
CA GLY A 299 3.63 11.01 -0.87
C GLY A 299 3.47 9.48 -0.87
N MET A 300 2.72 8.93 0.09
CA MET A 300 2.54 7.49 0.26
C MET A 300 1.47 6.92 -0.68
N CYS A 301 1.78 5.77 -1.28
CA CYS A 301 0.85 5.03 -2.14
C CYS A 301 -0.29 4.41 -1.36
N LEU A 302 -1.48 4.34 -1.95
CA LEU A 302 -2.59 3.52 -1.49
C LEU A 302 -2.90 2.44 -2.54
N TYR A 303 -2.87 1.16 -2.14
CA TYR A 303 -3.22 0.05 -3.04
C TYR A 303 -4.66 0.18 -3.55
N GLY A 304 -4.87 -0.14 -4.83
CA GLY A 304 -6.14 0.02 -5.54
C GLY A 304 -6.33 1.42 -6.12
N HIS A 305 -5.48 2.39 -5.76
CA HIS A 305 -5.50 3.75 -6.31
C HIS A 305 -4.17 4.10 -6.98
N ASP A 306 -3.08 4.09 -6.21
CA ASP A 306 -1.75 4.44 -6.68
C ASP A 306 -0.92 3.21 -7.10
N LEU A 307 -1.31 2.01 -6.62
CA LEU A 307 -0.70 0.73 -6.94
C LEU A 307 -1.77 -0.24 -7.39
N ASP A 308 -1.44 -1.10 -8.35
CA ASP A 308 -2.29 -2.17 -8.83
C ASP A 308 -1.46 -3.31 -9.44
N ASP A 309 -2.13 -4.38 -9.85
CA ASP A 309 -1.53 -5.57 -10.47
C ASP A 309 -0.77 -5.27 -11.78
N THR A 310 -0.91 -4.08 -12.36
CA THR A 310 -0.26 -3.67 -13.62
C THR A 310 0.94 -2.75 -13.40
N THR A 311 1.12 -2.27 -12.16
CA THR A 311 2.11 -1.26 -11.81
C THR A 311 3.33 -1.93 -11.22
N THR A 312 4.52 -1.65 -11.76
CA THR A 312 5.78 -2.16 -11.18
C THR A 312 6.32 -1.22 -10.09
N PRO A 313 7.18 -1.69 -9.17
CA PRO A 313 7.83 -0.84 -8.18
C PRO A 313 8.62 0.33 -8.80
N VAL A 314 9.17 0.16 -10.01
CA VAL A 314 9.93 1.22 -10.69
C VAL A 314 9.00 2.32 -11.22
N GLU A 315 7.86 1.96 -11.78
CA GLU A 315 6.83 2.93 -12.21
C GLU A 315 6.29 3.73 -11.03
N ALA A 316 6.08 3.05 -9.90
CA ALA A 316 5.58 3.64 -8.65
C ALA A 316 6.60 4.51 -7.89
N GLY A 317 7.85 4.58 -8.36
CA GLY A 317 8.91 5.31 -7.64
C GLY A 317 9.33 4.63 -6.33
N LEU A 318 9.15 3.31 -6.24
CA LEU A 318 9.48 2.46 -5.10
C LEU A 318 10.78 1.68 -5.30
N SER A 319 11.63 2.00 -6.28
CA SER A 319 12.89 1.28 -6.56
C SER A 319 13.86 1.16 -5.37
N TRP A 320 13.65 1.94 -4.31
CA TRP A 320 14.40 1.88 -3.06
C TRP A 320 14.13 0.60 -2.23
N ILE A 321 13.03 -0.12 -2.48
CA ILE A 321 12.74 -1.42 -1.83
C ILE A 321 13.59 -2.57 -2.40
N ILE A 322 14.32 -2.31 -3.48
CA ILE A 322 15.16 -3.28 -4.20
C ILE A 322 16.63 -2.98 -3.88
N PRO A 323 17.24 -3.63 -2.88
CA PRO A 323 18.61 -3.36 -2.50
C PRO A 323 19.61 -3.81 -3.59
N PRO A 324 20.84 -3.26 -3.63
CA PRO A 324 21.82 -3.55 -4.68
C PRO A 324 22.02 -5.05 -4.96
N ALA A 325 22.20 -5.86 -3.92
CA ALA A 325 22.39 -7.31 -4.05
C ALA A 325 21.24 -7.97 -4.83
N ARG A 326 19.98 -7.61 -4.53
CA ARG A 326 18.80 -8.14 -5.23
C ARG A 326 18.69 -7.63 -6.67
N ARG A 327 19.24 -6.45 -7.00
CA ARG A 327 19.29 -5.95 -8.39
C ARG A 327 20.25 -6.74 -9.27
N GLU A 328 21.30 -7.29 -8.67
CA GLU A 328 22.31 -8.09 -9.36
C GLU A 328 21.86 -9.55 -9.51
N THR A 329 21.33 -10.14 -8.43
CA THR A 329 20.97 -11.56 -8.41
C THR A 329 19.56 -11.84 -8.94
N GLY A 330 18.63 -10.90 -8.80
CA GLY A 330 17.23 -11.11 -9.11
C GLY A 330 16.59 -12.20 -8.23
N GLY A 331 15.98 -13.19 -8.88
CA GLY A 331 15.37 -14.36 -8.22
C GLY A 331 14.02 -14.09 -7.52
N PHE A 332 13.55 -12.85 -7.49
CA PHE A 332 12.18 -12.51 -7.10
C PHE A 332 11.24 -12.50 -8.31
N HIS A 333 9.95 -12.62 -8.06
CA HIS A 333 8.92 -12.55 -9.09
C HIS A 333 9.00 -11.26 -9.91
N GLY A 334 9.09 -11.42 -11.24
CA GLY A 334 9.14 -10.29 -12.18
C GLY A 334 10.49 -9.58 -12.24
N ALA A 335 11.57 -10.15 -11.67
CA ALA A 335 12.92 -9.60 -11.74
C ALA A 335 13.36 -9.33 -13.19
N GLU A 336 13.03 -10.22 -14.12
CA GLU A 336 13.26 -10.12 -15.56
C GLU A 336 12.62 -8.89 -16.20
N THR A 337 11.51 -8.41 -15.64
CA THR A 337 10.85 -7.17 -16.07
C THR A 337 11.38 -5.96 -15.30
N ILE A 338 11.52 -6.08 -13.98
CA ILE A 338 11.83 -4.97 -13.07
C ILE A 338 13.29 -4.52 -13.15
N ILE A 339 14.25 -5.45 -13.22
CA ILE A 339 15.68 -5.11 -13.21
C ILE A 339 16.04 -4.24 -14.43
N PRO A 340 15.64 -4.59 -15.68
CA PRO A 340 15.89 -3.72 -16.82
C PRO A 340 15.23 -2.34 -16.73
N GLN A 341 14.11 -2.21 -16.00
CA GLN A 341 13.39 -0.94 -15.82
C GLN A 341 14.17 0.06 -14.94
N LEU A 342 15.01 -0.43 -14.03
CA LEU A 342 15.82 0.41 -13.12
C LEU A 342 16.78 1.31 -13.89
N THR A 343 17.24 0.86 -15.07
CA THR A 343 18.14 1.62 -15.93
C THR A 343 17.32 2.35 -17.01
N PRO A 344 17.41 3.69 -17.12
CA PRO A 344 16.72 4.42 -18.18
C PRO A 344 17.12 3.95 -19.59
N LYS A 345 16.22 4.09 -20.57
CA LYS A 345 16.49 3.75 -21.99
C LYS A 345 17.74 4.41 -22.55
N SER A 346 18.02 5.65 -22.16
CA SER A 346 19.21 6.40 -22.57
C SER A 346 20.53 5.80 -22.04
N LYS A 347 20.47 4.85 -21.10
CA LYS A 347 21.60 4.13 -20.52
C LYS A 347 21.57 2.62 -20.81
N GLY A 348 20.76 2.19 -21.80
CA GLY A 348 20.72 0.80 -22.26
C GLY A 348 19.77 -0.13 -21.49
N GLY A 349 18.99 0.37 -20.52
CA GLY A 349 17.92 -0.40 -19.89
C GLY A 349 16.58 -0.30 -20.63
N SER A 350 15.56 -1.01 -20.16
CA SER A 350 14.20 -0.86 -20.72
C SER A 350 13.54 0.44 -20.26
N GLY A 351 13.95 0.98 -19.11
CA GLY A 351 13.29 2.11 -18.45
C GLY A 351 11.80 1.86 -18.21
N VAL A 352 11.07 2.91 -17.84
CA VAL A 352 9.60 2.86 -17.70
C VAL A 352 8.92 3.80 -18.67
N THR A 353 7.70 3.46 -19.08
CA THR A 353 6.89 4.24 -20.03
C THR A 353 6.03 5.29 -19.32
N ARG A 354 5.69 5.07 -18.05
CA ARG A 354 5.02 6.01 -17.15
C ARG A 354 5.72 6.10 -15.80
N ARG A 355 5.50 7.18 -15.06
CA ARG A 355 6.05 7.39 -13.71
C ARG A 355 5.02 8.04 -12.81
N ARG A 356 4.96 7.58 -11.56
CA ARG A 356 4.22 8.26 -10.49
C ARG A 356 4.87 9.61 -10.18
N ILE A 357 4.05 10.63 -10.04
CA ILE A 357 4.45 12.00 -9.72
C ILE A 357 3.51 12.62 -8.69
N GLY A 358 3.98 13.67 -8.02
CA GLY A 358 3.12 14.58 -7.28
C GLY A 358 2.78 15.81 -8.12
N LEU A 359 1.63 16.41 -7.88
CA LEU A 359 1.15 17.63 -8.51
C LEU A 359 0.57 18.60 -7.49
N PHE A 360 0.78 19.88 -7.75
CA PHE A 360 -0.14 20.92 -7.29
C PHE A 360 -1.16 21.22 -8.37
N VAL A 361 -2.43 21.43 -7.99
CA VAL A 361 -3.52 21.69 -8.93
C VAL A 361 -4.34 22.92 -8.50
N ASP A 362 -4.51 23.86 -9.41
CA ASP A 362 -5.26 25.09 -9.16
C ASP A 362 -6.78 24.86 -9.18
N GLY A 363 -7.52 25.65 -8.40
CA GLY A 363 -8.97 25.64 -8.39
C GLY A 363 -9.56 24.46 -7.60
N ALA A 364 -10.36 23.62 -8.26
CA ALA A 364 -11.02 22.50 -7.58
C ALA A 364 -10.07 21.29 -7.44
N PRO A 365 -10.15 20.51 -6.35
CA PRO A 365 -9.31 19.32 -6.18
C PRO A 365 -9.50 18.33 -7.33
N ALA A 366 -8.40 17.89 -7.93
CA ALA A 366 -8.41 16.79 -8.87
C ALA A 366 -8.69 15.49 -8.12
N ARG A 367 -9.65 14.71 -8.60
CA ARG A 367 -9.96 13.39 -8.05
C ARG A 367 -9.39 12.30 -8.97
N GLU A 368 -9.34 11.09 -8.45
CA GLU A 368 -8.97 9.91 -9.22
C GLU A 368 -9.68 9.86 -10.58
N GLY A 369 -8.93 9.49 -11.62
CA GLY A 369 -9.41 9.43 -13.00
C GLY A 369 -9.35 10.77 -13.75
N ALA A 370 -9.09 11.89 -13.09
CA ALA A 370 -8.88 13.17 -13.78
C ALA A 370 -7.69 13.07 -14.74
N GLU A 371 -7.88 13.53 -15.98
CA GLU A 371 -6.86 13.41 -17.01
C GLU A 371 -5.77 14.47 -16.85
N ILE A 372 -4.53 14.09 -17.15
CA ILE A 372 -3.38 15.00 -17.20
C ILE A 372 -3.01 15.19 -18.66
N HIS A 373 -3.04 16.43 -19.11
CA HIS A 373 -2.77 16.86 -20.48
C HIS A 373 -1.53 17.75 -20.52
N LYS A 374 -0.84 17.74 -21.65
CA LYS A 374 0.23 18.68 -21.97
C LYS A 374 0.21 18.94 -23.47
N ASP A 375 0.29 20.21 -23.86
CA ASP A 375 0.23 20.63 -25.27
C ASP A 375 -1.00 20.06 -26.03
N GLY A 376 -2.13 19.93 -25.33
CA GLY A 376 -3.38 19.39 -25.87
C GLY A 376 -3.47 17.85 -25.96
N GLU A 377 -2.41 17.13 -25.57
CA GLU A 377 -2.39 15.67 -25.56
C GLU A 377 -2.55 15.10 -24.15
N LYS A 378 -3.35 14.04 -23.99
CA LYS A 378 -3.41 13.26 -22.75
C LYS A 378 -2.09 12.53 -22.52
N ILE A 379 -1.39 12.88 -21.44
CA ILE A 379 -0.12 12.27 -21.05
C ILE A 379 -0.21 11.43 -19.78
N GLY A 380 -1.34 11.45 -19.08
CA GLY A 380 -1.47 10.73 -17.82
C GLY A 380 -2.83 10.83 -17.15
N VAL A 381 -2.89 10.39 -15.90
CA VAL A 381 -4.09 10.33 -15.08
C VAL A 381 -3.76 10.51 -13.60
N ILE A 382 -4.64 11.18 -12.87
CA ILE A 382 -4.60 11.34 -11.41
C ILE A 382 -5.07 10.03 -10.75
N THR A 383 -4.33 9.58 -9.75
CA THR A 383 -4.65 8.38 -8.93
C THR A 383 -5.23 8.76 -7.58
N SER A 384 -4.68 9.80 -6.95
CA SER A 384 -5.11 10.29 -5.64
C SER A 384 -5.13 11.82 -5.61
N GLY A 385 -6.08 12.44 -4.92
CA GLY A 385 -6.08 13.90 -4.80
C GLY A 385 -7.02 14.46 -3.74
N VAL A 386 -6.49 15.39 -2.94
CA VAL A 386 -7.18 16.04 -1.82
C VAL A 386 -6.76 17.52 -1.69
N PRO A 387 -7.59 18.38 -1.08
CA PRO A 387 -7.09 19.60 -0.46
C PRO A 387 -6.11 19.24 0.66
N SER A 388 -4.91 19.80 0.65
CA SER A 388 -3.94 19.66 1.73
C SER A 388 -4.23 20.68 2.84
N PRO A 389 -4.61 20.25 4.06
CA PRO A 389 -4.79 21.17 5.17
C PRO A 389 -3.50 21.90 5.55
N THR A 390 -2.35 21.22 5.52
CA THR A 390 -1.05 21.82 5.88
C THR A 390 -0.60 22.88 4.88
N LEU A 391 -0.77 22.65 3.58
CA LEU A 391 -0.26 23.54 2.52
C LEU A 391 -1.27 24.59 2.05
N GLY A 392 -2.55 24.47 2.43
CA GLY A 392 -3.61 25.37 1.98
C GLY A 392 -3.87 25.34 0.46
N ARG A 393 -3.50 24.25 -0.23
CA ARG A 393 -3.65 24.08 -1.68
C ARG A 393 -4.01 22.64 -2.05
N ASN A 394 -4.50 22.40 -3.27
CA ASN A 394 -4.78 21.03 -3.70
C ASN A 394 -3.51 20.32 -4.13
N ILE A 395 -3.35 19.10 -3.61
CA ILE A 395 -2.28 18.18 -3.99
C ILE A 395 -2.90 16.94 -4.65
N ALA A 396 -2.15 16.33 -5.54
CA ALA A 396 -2.54 15.08 -6.18
C ALA A 396 -1.33 14.21 -6.51
N MET A 397 -1.52 12.90 -6.53
CA MET A 397 -0.61 11.96 -7.17
C MET A 397 -1.23 11.45 -8.48
N GLY A 398 -0.37 11.07 -9.40
CA GLY A 398 -0.81 10.46 -10.66
C GLY A 398 0.35 9.87 -11.44
N TYR A 399 0.02 9.20 -12.54
CA TYR A 399 1.00 8.65 -13.47
C TYR A 399 1.01 9.46 -14.76
N ILE A 400 2.20 9.83 -15.21
CA ILE A 400 2.40 10.51 -16.50
C ILE A 400 3.44 9.79 -17.36
N LYS A 401 3.35 9.99 -18.67
CA LYS A 401 4.31 9.51 -19.66
C LYS A 401 5.73 9.95 -19.29
N SER A 402 6.64 8.97 -19.27
CA SER A 402 8.05 9.16 -18.98
C SER A 402 8.67 10.19 -19.93
N GLY A 403 9.49 11.08 -19.37
CA GLY A 403 9.98 12.29 -20.03
C GLY A 403 9.35 13.58 -19.49
N ASN A 404 8.17 13.50 -18.86
CA ASN A 404 7.44 14.67 -18.35
C ASN A 404 7.47 14.82 -16.81
N GLN A 405 8.17 13.94 -16.09
CA GLN A 405 8.17 13.86 -14.62
C GLN A 405 9.03 14.90 -13.89
N LYS A 406 9.70 15.80 -14.61
CA LYS A 406 10.59 16.78 -13.98
C LYS A 406 9.76 17.77 -13.15
N ALA A 407 10.15 17.99 -11.89
CA ALA A 407 9.52 19.01 -11.05
C ALA A 407 9.58 20.40 -11.72
N GLY A 408 8.49 21.16 -11.61
CA GLY A 408 8.28 22.42 -12.31
C GLY A 408 7.67 22.27 -13.71
N THR A 409 7.48 21.05 -14.22
CA THR A 409 6.76 20.85 -15.50
C THR A 409 5.30 21.27 -15.33
N GLU A 410 4.85 22.20 -16.16
CA GLU A 410 3.45 22.61 -16.23
C GLU A 410 2.63 21.63 -17.06
N VAL A 411 1.40 21.37 -16.61
CA VAL A 411 0.42 20.47 -17.24
C VAL A 411 -0.98 21.04 -17.04
N ASP A 412 -1.94 20.55 -17.81
CA ASP A 412 -3.36 20.80 -17.60
C ASP A 412 -4.03 19.58 -16.96
N VAL A 413 -4.74 19.77 -15.87
CA VAL A 413 -5.52 18.72 -15.20
C VAL A 413 -7.00 18.97 -15.46
N VAL A 414 -7.69 18.00 -16.08
CA VAL A 414 -9.10 18.15 -16.44
C VAL A 414 -9.98 17.85 -15.22
N VAL A 415 -10.44 18.91 -14.56
CA VAL A 415 -11.29 18.80 -13.36
C VAL A 415 -12.70 19.27 -13.71
N ARG A 416 -13.67 18.34 -13.62
CA ARG A 416 -15.09 18.61 -13.94
C ARG A 416 -15.27 19.24 -15.34
N GLY A 417 -14.55 18.71 -16.32
CA GLY A 417 -14.58 19.16 -17.72
C GLY A 417 -13.83 20.47 -18.00
N LYS A 418 -13.17 21.08 -17.01
CA LYS A 418 -12.36 22.29 -17.18
C LYS A 418 -10.88 21.98 -17.02
N ALA A 419 -10.05 22.44 -17.95
CA ALA A 419 -8.60 22.42 -17.79
C ALA A 419 -8.20 23.35 -16.64
N ARG A 420 -7.44 22.81 -15.69
CA ARG A 420 -6.86 23.53 -14.55
C ARG A 420 -5.36 23.43 -14.62
N LYS A 421 -4.67 24.53 -14.35
CA LYS A 421 -3.21 24.54 -14.26
C LYS A 421 -2.76 23.55 -13.18
N GLY A 422 -1.86 22.65 -13.57
CA GLY A 422 -1.15 21.75 -12.70
C GLY A 422 0.35 21.96 -12.81
N THR A 423 1.08 21.65 -11.74
CA THR A 423 2.55 21.69 -11.75
C THR A 423 3.09 20.42 -11.10
N VAL A 424 3.90 19.69 -11.85
CA VAL A 424 4.62 18.52 -11.33
C VAL A 424 5.54 18.99 -10.19
N THR A 425 5.42 18.36 -9.02
CA THR A 425 6.16 18.73 -7.82
C THR A 425 6.84 17.52 -7.20
N LYS A 426 7.87 17.80 -6.38
CA LYS A 426 8.58 16.75 -5.66
C LYS A 426 7.68 16.18 -4.56
N MET A 427 7.82 14.89 -4.32
CA MET A 427 7.25 14.20 -3.17
C MET A 427 8.36 13.74 -2.23
N PRO A 428 8.12 13.70 -0.91
CA PRO A 428 6.85 14.04 -0.25
C PRO A 428 6.53 15.56 -0.35
N PHE A 429 5.25 15.93 -0.28
CA PHE A 429 4.83 17.34 -0.35
C PHE A 429 5.16 18.08 0.95
N ILE A 430 5.09 17.36 2.07
CA ILE A 430 5.55 17.77 3.39
C ILE A 430 6.64 16.81 3.82
N GLN A 431 7.73 17.33 4.36
CA GLN A 431 8.82 16.49 4.88
C GLN A 431 8.31 15.57 5.98
N THR A 432 8.66 14.28 5.91
CA THR A 432 8.29 13.32 6.95
C THR A 432 9.14 13.52 8.20
N LYS A 433 8.55 13.27 9.38
CA LYS A 433 9.17 13.48 10.70
C LYS A 433 9.50 12.18 11.43
N TYR A 434 9.80 11.11 10.68
CA TYR A 434 10.13 9.81 11.26
C TYR A 434 11.31 9.91 12.23
N TRP A 435 11.19 9.25 13.39
CA TRP A 435 12.28 9.18 14.34
C TRP A 435 13.45 8.34 13.82
N LYS A 436 14.58 8.99 13.59
CA LYS A 436 15.84 8.33 13.17
C LYS A 436 16.94 8.49 14.22
N GLY A 437 16.54 8.78 15.47
CA GLY A 437 17.42 9.27 16.52
C GLY A 437 17.63 10.78 16.43
N THR A 438 18.22 11.36 17.47
CA THR A 438 18.79 12.70 17.40
C THR A 438 19.98 12.68 16.44
N ALA A 439 20.04 13.60 15.48
CA ALA A 439 21.30 13.85 14.77
C ALA A 439 22.39 14.11 15.83
N PRO A 440 23.62 13.57 15.68
CA PRO A 440 24.71 13.94 16.57
C PRO A 440 24.83 15.47 16.56
N ALA A 441 24.88 16.07 17.75
CA ALA A 441 25.01 17.50 17.97
C ALA A 441 26.31 18.06 17.36
#